data_AF-A0A6J7H6U8-F1
#
_entry.id   AF-A0A6J7H6U8-F1
#
_cell.length_a   1.000
_cell.length_b   1.000
_cell.length_c   1.000
_cell.angle_alpha   90.00
_cell.angle_beta   90.00
_cell.angle_gamma   90.00
#
_symmetry.space_group_name_H-M   'P 1'
#
loop_
_entity.id
_entity.type
_entity.pdbx_description
1 polymer ?
#
loop_
_entity_poly.entity_id
_entity_poly.type
_entity_poly.pdbx_seq_one_letter_code
_entity_poly.pdbx_strand_id
1 'polypeptide(L)'
;MKISTGTNAGLVQVYSGDIKNQSDSNPIAEFTNKATLKLSVLGASVLPSVSVGKKTVSYTKSRALTIRWSGTRYLSGVDALISVNHNGSTTKYRYGQLQVRTVKDKALGYRLELTNTVRLADEYLWGVSEMPSYWPTAALQAQAIASRTYALSKAGAFKSSCDCDLYGEISDQMFLGYAKEAEIKYGLMWKNAVTETAGLVLTQAGLPITAYFFSSSGGKTELAVNAWGSEKSFTQIVDDPGSLDTSLNPRFYMWDRSISQAVVAVAFSLPDVVSLEILSRNESGTVGQIRAVSSQGIESTLRGESFRSRAKLPSAYFDLIGMQN
;
A
#
# COMPACT_ATOMS: atom_id res chain seq x y z
N MET A 1 -4.46 19.58 -9.42
CA MET A 1 -3.18 19.06 -8.88
C MET A 1 -2.03 19.93 -9.38
N LYS A 2 -0.93 20.09 -8.63
CA LYS A 2 0.25 20.85 -9.05
C LYS A 2 1.51 19.99 -8.97
N ILE A 3 2.39 20.07 -9.95
CA ILE A 3 3.65 19.32 -10.04
C ILE A 3 4.78 20.31 -10.30
N SER A 4 5.85 20.22 -9.52
CA SER A 4 7.04 21.07 -9.66
C SER A 4 8.30 20.29 -9.28
N THR A 5 9.46 20.83 -9.64
CA THR A 5 10.75 20.35 -9.11
C THR A 5 11.44 21.47 -8.34
N GLY A 6 12.02 21.12 -7.18
CA GLY A 6 12.88 22.04 -6.43
C GLY A 6 14.35 21.94 -6.85
N THR A 7 14.72 20.95 -7.65
CA THR A 7 16.11 20.65 -8.02
C THR A 7 16.61 21.65 -9.06
N ASN A 8 17.72 22.33 -8.76
CA ASN A 8 18.34 23.22 -9.74
C ASN A 8 18.82 22.42 -10.97
N ALA A 9 18.57 22.95 -12.17
CA ALA A 9 18.75 22.25 -13.45
C ALA A 9 17.94 20.95 -13.63
N GLY A 10 17.02 20.62 -12.71
CA GLY A 10 16.09 19.50 -12.89
C GLY A 10 15.15 19.78 -14.04
N LEU A 11 15.11 18.87 -15.02
CA LEU A 11 14.24 18.95 -16.20
C LEU A 11 13.01 18.08 -15.99
N VAL A 12 11.84 18.59 -16.38
CA VAL A 12 10.58 17.86 -16.41
C VAL A 12 9.99 17.94 -17.81
N GLN A 13 9.62 16.80 -18.36
CA GLN A 13 8.98 16.66 -19.67
C GLN A 13 7.58 16.07 -19.50
N VAL A 14 6.61 16.65 -20.21
CA VAL A 14 5.22 16.21 -20.23
C VAL A 14 4.89 15.73 -21.62
N TYR A 15 4.28 14.56 -21.72
CA TYR A 15 3.87 13.94 -22.97
C TYR A 15 2.37 13.68 -22.97
N SER A 16 1.76 13.75 -24.15
CA SER A 16 0.40 13.28 -24.36
C SER A 16 0.38 11.76 -24.53
N GLY A 17 -0.51 11.07 -23.82
CA GLY A 17 -0.67 9.62 -23.87
C GLY A 17 -0.06 8.88 -22.69
N ASP A 18 -0.34 7.58 -22.62
CA ASP A 18 0.27 6.64 -21.69
C ASP A 18 1.46 5.98 -22.38
N ILE A 19 2.66 6.41 -21.99
CA ILE A 19 3.92 6.03 -22.64
C ILE A 19 4.71 5.16 -21.67
N LYS A 20 4.74 3.85 -21.93
CA LYS A 20 5.38 2.86 -21.04
C LYS A 20 6.91 2.86 -21.11
N ASN A 21 7.46 2.97 -22.31
CA ASN A 21 8.91 2.89 -22.58
C ASN A 21 9.42 4.19 -23.21
N GLN A 22 10.73 4.36 -23.36
CA GLN A 22 11.25 5.44 -24.19
C GLN A 22 10.68 5.28 -25.61
N SER A 23 9.86 6.23 -26.04
CA SER A 23 9.30 6.31 -27.40
C SER A 23 9.74 7.63 -28.01
N ASP A 24 9.87 7.68 -29.32
CA ASP A 24 10.25 8.88 -30.11
C ASP A 24 9.17 9.99 -30.11
N SER A 25 8.22 9.93 -29.19
CA SER A 25 7.22 10.97 -29.00
C SER A 25 7.88 12.23 -28.44
N ASN A 26 7.70 13.37 -29.10
CA ASN A 26 8.16 14.65 -28.56
C ASN A 26 7.29 15.07 -27.37
N PRO A 27 7.88 15.69 -26.33
CA PRO A 27 7.11 16.24 -25.23
C PRO A 27 6.25 17.42 -25.71
N ILE A 28 5.04 17.51 -25.16
CA ILE A 28 4.14 18.64 -25.40
C ILE A 28 4.53 19.86 -24.56
N ALA A 29 5.26 19.65 -23.47
CA ALA A 29 5.77 20.71 -22.60
C ALA A 29 7.06 20.26 -21.91
N GLU A 30 7.97 21.22 -21.69
CA GLU A 30 9.19 21.02 -20.92
C GLU A 30 9.39 22.20 -19.98
N PHE A 31 9.90 21.93 -18.77
CA PHE A 31 10.18 22.98 -17.80
C PHE A 31 11.19 22.57 -16.73
N THR A 32 11.72 23.57 -16.02
CA THR A 32 12.67 23.41 -14.90
C THR A 32 12.10 23.99 -13.59
N ASN A 33 12.93 24.09 -12.54
CA ASN A 33 12.56 24.47 -11.17
C ASN A 33 11.82 25.80 -10.97
N LYS A 34 11.78 26.69 -11.98
CA LYS A 34 11.04 27.95 -11.93
C LYS A 34 9.58 27.83 -12.37
N ALA A 35 9.15 26.65 -12.79
CA ALA A 35 7.82 26.41 -13.31
C ALA A 35 7.00 25.45 -12.46
N THR A 36 5.69 25.47 -12.68
CA THR A 36 4.75 24.52 -12.08
C THR A 36 3.78 24.03 -13.15
N LEU A 37 3.69 22.71 -13.31
CA LEU A 37 2.66 22.05 -14.08
C LEU A 37 1.38 21.98 -13.24
N LYS A 38 0.27 22.49 -13.75
CA LYS A 38 -1.06 22.37 -13.17
C LYS A 38 -1.88 21.43 -14.04
N LEU A 39 -2.54 20.47 -13.40
CA LEU A 39 -3.42 19.50 -14.03
C LEU A 39 -4.85 19.72 -13.51
N SER A 40 -5.78 19.91 -14.44
CA SER A 40 -7.22 20.01 -14.18
C SER A 40 -8.00 18.97 -14.99
N VAL A 41 -9.17 18.57 -14.46
CA VAL A 41 -10.09 17.65 -15.13
C VAL A 41 -11.01 18.46 -16.05
N LEU A 42 -11.18 18.00 -17.28
CA LEU A 42 -12.14 18.53 -18.25
C LEU A 42 -12.89 17.36 -18.91
N GLY A 43 -14.00 16.95 -18.30
CA GLY A 43 -14.69 15.71 -18.67
C GLY A 43 -13.79 14.48 -18.48
N ALA A 44 -13.76 13.59 -19.46
CA ALA A 44 -12.88 12.41 -19.47
C ALA A 44 -11.44 12.71 -19.95
N SER A 45 -10.93 13.91 -19.69
CA SER A 45 -9.60 14.32 -20.14
C SER A 45 -8.92 15.21 -19.10
N VAL A 46 -7.60 15.17 -19.12
CA VAL A 46 -6.71 16.03 -18.33
C VAL A 46 -6.31 17.22 -19.19
N LEU A 47 -6.41 18.44 -18.64
CA LEU A 47 -5.91 19.65 -19.25
C LEU A 47 -4.62 20.09 -18.53
N PRO A 48 -3.44 19.97 -19.16
CA PRO A 48 -2.20 20.44 -18.60
C PRO A 48 -1.95 21.92 -18.90
N SER A 49 -1.41 22.64 -17.92
CA SER A 49 -0.91 23.99 -18.10
C SER A 49 0.39 24.19 -17.32
N VAL A 50 1.35 24.91 -17.87
CA VAL A 50 2.62 25.23 -17.21
C VAL A 50 2.64 26.71 -16.87
N SER A 51 2.86 27.03 -15.59
CA SER A 51 3.01 28.39 -15.10
C SER A 51 4.47 28.70 -14.77
N VAL A 52 4.99 29.83 -15.24
CA VAL A 52 6.30 30.41 -14.86
C VAL A 52 6.04 31.83 -14.34
N GLY A 53 6.20 32.03 -13.04
CA GLY A 53 5.77 33.27 -12.39
C GLY A 53 4.28 33.54 -12.65
N LYS A 54 3.96 34.69 -13.26
CA LYS A 54 2.58 35.08 -13.62
C LYS A 54 2.14 34.56 -15.00
N LYS A 55 3.04 34.08 -15.85
CA LYS A 55 2.71 33.59 -17.20
C LYS A 55 2.25 32.15 -17.13
N THR A 56 1.15 31.81 -17.80
CA THR A 56 0.62 30.44 -17.88
C THR A 56 0.35 30.07 -19.33
N VAL A 57 0.88 28.93 -19.76
CA VAL A 57 0.62 28.34 -21.08
C VAL A 57 -0.21 27.09 -20.87
N SER A 58 -1.35 26.99 -21.56
CA SER A 58 -2.21 25.80 -21.56
C SER A 58 -1.93 24.96 -22.80
N TYR A 59 -1.96 23.64 -22.65
CA TYR A 59 -1.71 22.69 -23.73
C TYR A 59 -2.98 21.89 -24.05
N THR A 60 -2.96 21.19 -25.17
CA THR A 60 -4.09 20.36 -25.61
C THR A 60 -4.46 19.32 -24.56
N LYS A 61 -5.76 19.18 -24.28
CA LYS A 61 -6.26 18.15 -23.37
C LYS A 61 -5.99 16.74 -23.92
N SER A 62 -5.74 15.80 -23.02
CA SER A 62 -5.54 14.39 -23.38
C SER A 62 -6.22 13.46 -22.39
N ARG A 63 -6.54 12.22 -22.82
CA ARG A 63 -7.10 11.20 -21.92
C ARG A 63 -6.06 10.65 -20.93
N ALA A 64 -4.78 10.77 -21.28
CA ALA A 64 -3.66 10.36 -20.46
C ALA A 64 -2.48 11.30 -20.69
N LEU A 65 -1.66 11.48 -19.66
CA LEU A 65 -0.38 12.18 -19.74
C LEU A 65 0.70 11.31 -19.12
N THR A 66 1.90 11.39 -19.67
CA THR A 66 3.11 10.83 -19.05
C THR A 66 4.03 11.97 -18.66
N ILE A 67 4.56 11.93 -17.43
CA ILE A 67 5.45 12.95 -16.89
C ILE A 67 6.76 12.27 -16.51
N ARG A 68 7.86 12.77 -17.08
CA ARG A 68 9.22 12.29 -16.84
C ARG A 68 10.08 13.41 -16.29
N TRP A 69 11.09 13.06 -15.51
CA TRP A 69 12.04 14.02 -14.97
C TRP A 69 13.47 13.47 -14.98
N SER A 70 14.42 14.41 -14.99
CA SER A 70 15.84 14.11 -15.11
C SER A 70 16.39 13.28 -13.95
N GLY A 71 17.45 12.53 -14.22
CA GLY A 71 18.10 11.65 -13.24
C GLY A 71 17.31 10.37 -12.98
N THR A 72 16.46 9.97 -13.93
CA THR A 72 15.72 8.71 -13.92
C THR A 72 16.08 7.87 -15.15
N ARG A 73 15.67 6.60 -15.17
CA ARG A 73 15.79 5.74 -16.37
C ARG A 73 15.01 6.25 -17.59
N TYR A 74 14.11 7.19 -17.39
CA TYR A 74 13.25 7.74 -18.42
C TYR A 74 13.74 9.06 -19.00
N LEU A 75 14.59 9.79 -18.28
CA LEU A 75 15.19 11.05 -18.72
C LEU A 75 16.53 11.25 -18.01
N SER A 76 17.60 11.28 -18.79
CA SER A 76 18.94 11.58 -18.29
C SER A 76 19.07 13.03 -17.81
N GLY A 77 20.04 13.29 -16.93
CA GLY A 77 20.34 14.62 -16.40
C GLY A 77 20.54 14.58 -14.89
N VAL A 78 20.42 15.73 -14.23
CA VAL A 78 20.59 15.82 -12.78
C VAL A 78 19.47 15.09 -12.03
N ASP A 79 19.80 14.55 -10.86
CA ASP A 79 18.89 13.86 -9.95
C ASP A 79 17.78 14.77 -9.44
N ALA A 80 16.69 14.86 -10.20
CA ALA A 80 15.58 15.72 -9.88
C ALA A 80 14.62 15.06 -8.89
N LEU A 81 14.13 15.87 -7.94
CA LEU A 81 13.06 15.51 -7.03
C LEU A 81 11.79 16.24 -7.45
N ILE A 82 10.74 15.48 -7.71
CA ILE A 82 9.44 16.02 -8.11
C ILE A 82 8.51 16.10 -6.90
N SER A 83 7.84 17.22 -6.74
CA SER A 83 6.83 17.44 -5.71
C SER A 83 5.46 17.49 -6.37
N VAL A 84 4.58 16.56 -6.01
CA VAL A 84 3.17 16.58 -6.38
C VAL A 84 2.37 17.10 -5.20
N ASN A 85 1.66 18.20 -5.43
CA ASN A 85 0.85 18.87 -4.42
C ASN A 85 -0.64 18.70 -4.75
N HIS A 86 -1.39 18.18 -3.79
CA HIS A 86 -2.83 18.00 -3.88
C HIS A 86 -3.49 18.19 -2.51
N ASN A 87 -4.50 19.07 -2.44
CA ASN A 87 -5.29 19.35 -1.23
C ASN A 87 -4.45 19.61 0.04
N GLY A 88 -3.35 20.36 -0.09
CA GLY A 88 -2.46 20.69 1.03
C GLY A 88 -1.44 19.61 1.39
N SER A 89 -1.52 18.42 0.79
CA SER A 89 -0.51 17.36 0.93
C SER A 89 0.52 17.44 -0.20
N THR A 90 1.76 17.11 0.13
CA THR A 90 2.89 17.04 -0.81
C THR A 90 3.51 15.65 -0.78
N THR A 91 3.53 14.98 -1.93
CA THR A 91 4.26 13.73 -2.14
C THR A 91 5.47 13.99 -3.01
N LYS A 92 6.63 13.44 -2.63
CA LYS A 92 7.89 13.61 -3.34
C LYS A 92 8.27 12.33 -4.09
N TYR A 93 8.72 12.47 -5.33
CA TYR A 93 9.10 11.38 -6.21
C TYR A 93 10.52 11.57 -6.72
N ARG A 94 11.35 10.53 -6.54
CA ARG A 94 12.74 10.49 -7.02
C ARG A 94 12.90 9.58 -8.24
N TYR A 95 12.14 8.49 -8.32
CA TYR A 95 12.29 7.44 -9.33
C TYR A 95 11.05 7.22 -10.19
N GLY A 96 11.27 6.57 -11.32
CA GLY A 96 10.22 6.19 -12.23
C GLY A 96 9.71 7.34 -13.10
N GLN A 97 8.45 7.22 -13.52
CA GLN A 97 7.69 8.24 -14.21
C GLN A 97 6.27 8.30 -13.62
N LEU A 98 5.52 9.35 -13.92
CA LEU A 98 4.11 9.47 -13.51
C LEU A 98 3.20 9.36 -14.72
N GLN A 99 2.18 8.51 -14.62
CA GLN A 99 1.04 8.49 -15.50
C GLN A 99 -0.10 9.25 -14.84
N VAL A 100 -0.79 10.08 -15.62
CA VAL A 100 -1.96 10.83 -15.16
C VAL A 100 -3.12 10.55 -16.08
N ARG A 101 -4.25 10.13 -15.53
CA ARG A 101 -5.48 9.88 -16.29
C ARG A 101 -6.69 10.43 -15.55
N THR A 102 -7.82 10.43 -16.23
CA THR A 102 -9.11 10.66 -15.59
C THR A 102 -9.82 9.34 -15.34
N VAL A 103 -10.19 9.07 -14.09
CA VAL A 103 -11.05 7.96 -13.68
C VAL A 103 -12.44 8.48 -13.33
N LYS A 104 -13.49 7.68 -13.58
CA LYS A 104 -14.88 8.07 -13.28
C LYS A 104 -15.27 7.48 -11.93
N ASP A 105 -15.34 8.34 -10.92
CA ASP A 105 -15.94 8.00 -9.63
C ASP A 105 -17.47 8.06 -9.72
N LYS A 106 -18.15 7.14 -9.02
CA LYS A 106 -19.62 7.04 -9.06
C LYS A 106 -20.32 8.24 -8.42
N ALA A 107 -19.76 8.79 -7.34
CA ALA A 107 -20.37 9.88 -6.57
C ALA A 107 -19.83 11.25 -6.99
N LEU A 108 -18.56 11.30 -7.38
CA LEU A 108 -17.79 12.53 -7.52
C LEU A 108 -17.47 12.92 -8.97
N GLY A 109 -17.86 12.09 -9.94
CA GLY A 109 -17.61 12.30 -11.36
C GLY A 109 -16.15 12.03 -11.75
N TYR A 110 -15.64 12.73 -12.77
CA TYR A 110 -14.28 12.53 -13.23
C TYR A 110 -13.25 13.08 -12.24
N ARG A 111 -12.29 12.25 -11.85
CA ARG A 111 -11.17 12.55 -10.94
C ARG A 111 -9.83 12.29 -11.63
N LEU A 112 -8.78 12.94 -11.15
CA LEU A 112 -7.41 12.63 -11.59
C LEU A 112 -6.93 11.40 -10.83
N GLU A 113 -6.42 10.42 -11.57
CA GLU A 113 -5.65 9.31 -11.04
C GLU A 113 -4.18 9.52 -11.41
N LEU A 114 -3.28 9.20 -10.49
CA LEU A 114 -1.84 9.38 -10.66
C LEU A 114 -1.10 8.11 -10.26
N THR A 115 -0.57 7.40 -11.26
CA THR A 115 0.19 6.16 -11.06
C THR A 115 1.67 6.44 -11.20
N ASN A 116 2.49 5.98 -10.24
CA ASN A 116 3.93 6.03 -10.35
C ASN A 116 4.46 4.69 -10.89
N THR A 117 4.98 4.71 -12.11
CA THR A 117 5.64 3.54 -12.69
C THR A 117 7.11 3.49 -12.27
N VAL A 118 7.44 2.52 -11.42
CA VAL A 118 8.78 2.27 -10.87
C VAL A 118 9.27 0.87 -11.24
N ARG A 119 10.58 0.69 -11.31
CA ARG A 119 11.21 -0.62 -11.51
C ARG A 119 11.06 -1.45 -10.26
N LEU A 120 10.56 -2.67 -10.42
CA LEU A 120 10.29 -3.58 -9.32
C LEU A 120 11.55 -4.11 -8.62
N ALA A 121 12.66 -4.24 -9.35
CA ALA A 121 13.91 -4.78 -8.80
C ALA A 121 14.44 -3.98 -7.60
N ASP A 122 14.19 -2.67 -7.58
CA ASP A 122 14.76 -1.72 -6.63
C ASP A 122 13.87 -0.50 -6.34
N GLU A 123 13.54 0.33 -7.33
CA GLU A 123 12.83 1.63 -7.17
C GLU A 123 11.52 1.48 -6.38
N TYR A 124 10.76 0.42 -6.65
CA TYR A 124 9.56 0.08 -5.89
C TYR A 124 9.88 -0.29 -4.44
N LEU A 125 10.86 -1.17 -4.24
CA LEU A 125 11.19 -1.70 -2.91
C LEU A 125 11.81 -0.64 -2.00
N TRP A 126 12.58 0.31 -2.54
CA TRP A 126 13.08 1.45 -1.77
C TRP A 126 11.96 2.31 -1.18
N GLY A 127 10.76 2.26 -1.77
CA GLY A 127 9.59 2.97 -1.27
C GLY A 127 8.64 2.17 -0.38
N VAL A 128 8.85 0.86 -0.23
CA VAL A 128 8.00 0.01 0.63
C VAL A 128 8.26 0.33 2.10
N SER A 129 7.19 0.53 2.87
CA SER A 129 7.22 1.01 4.25
C SER A 129 6.40 0.14 5.19
N GLU A 130 6.69 -1.16 5.20
CA GLU A 130 6.01 -2.16 6.04
C GLU A 130 6.68 -2.38 7.40
N MET A 131 7.97 -2.02 7.52
CA MET A 131 8.71 -2.15 8.77
C MET A 131 9.59 -0.94 9.06
N PRO A 132 9.93 -0.68 10.34
CA PRO A 132 10.84 0.40 10.70
C PRO A 132 12.25 0.13 10.19
N SER A 133 12.87 1.13 9.56
CA SER A 133 14.21 0.98 8.95
C SER A 133 15.35 0.82 9.95
N TYR A 134 15.09 0.99 11.25
CA TYR A 134 16.07 0.76 12.32
C TYR A 134 16.09 -0.68 12.84
N TRP A 135 15.24 -1.56 12.30
CA TRP A 135 15.24 -2.98 12.67
C TRP A 135 16.55 -3.67 12.26
N PRO A 136 16.89 -4.82 12.87
CA PRO A 136 18.09 -5.58 12.52
C PRO A 136 18.18 -5.86 11.02
N THR A 137 19.39 -5.78 10.45
CA THR A 137 19.62 -5.92 9.01
C THR A 137 19.01 -7.20 8.43
N ALA A 138 19.12 -8.34 9.11
CA ALA A 138 18.53 -9.59 8.66
C ALA A 138 16.99 -9.53 8.55
N ALA A 139 16.31 -8.79 9.44
CA ALA A 139 14.88 -8.58 9.35
C ALA A 139 14.51 -7.67 8.16
N LEU A 140 15.28 -6.60 7.93
CA LEU A 140 15.12 -5.73 6.75
C LEU A 140 15.29 -6.51 5.44
N GLN A 141 16.30 -7.38 5.37
CA GLN A 141 16.57 -8.24 4.22
C GLN A 141 15.42 -9.25 3.98
N ALA A 142 14.93 -9.90 5.05
CA ALA A 142 13.79 -10.81 4.96
C ALA A 142 12.53 -10.10 4.43
N GLN A 143 12.25 -8.89 4.91
CA GLN A 143 11.13 -8.09 4.40
C GLN A 143 11.33 -7.63 2.97
N ALA A 144 12.54 -7.21 2.57
CA ALA A 144 12.81 -6.84 1.19
C ALA A 144 12.52 -8.01 0.23
N ILE A 145 12.92 -9.23 0.62
CA ILE A 145 12.63 -10.47 -0.13
C ILE A 145 11.11 -10.75 -0.15
N ALA A 146 10.43 -10.67 0.99
CA ALA A 146 8.99 -10.90 1.09
C ALA A 146 8.20 -9.87 0.25
N SER A 147 8.51 -8.58 0.37
CA SER A 147 7.85 -7.51 -0.38
C SER A 147 8.09 -7.59 -1.88
N ARG A 148 9.30 -7.98 -2.33
CA ARG A 148 9.61 -8.28 -3.73
C ARG A 148 8.78 -9.44 -4.24
N THR A 149 8.71 -10.51 -3.46
CA THR A 149 7.97 -11.72 -3.79
C THR A 149 6.47 -11.44 -3.90
N TYR A 150 5.89 -10.73 -2.93
CA TYR A 150 4.49 -10.31 -2.96
C TYR A 150 4.20 -9.48 -4.21
N ALA A 151 5.00 -8.45 -4.47
CA ALA A 151 4.80 -7.59 -5.63
C ALA A 151 4.91 -8.36 -6.95
N LEU A 152 5.86 -9.30 -7.09
CA LEU A 152 5.94 -10.18 -8.27
C LEU A 152 4.74 -11.12 -8.42
N SER A 153 4.21 -11.66 -7.32
CA SER A 153 3.04 -12.54 -7.35
C SER A 153 1.75 -11.83 -7.79
N LYS A 154 1.73 -10.50 -7.67
CA LYS A 154 0.59 -9.63 -8.03
C LYS A 154 0.79 -8.88 -9.35
N ALA A 155 2.04 -8.57 -9.70
CA ALA A 155 2.39 -7.87 -10.93
C ALA A 155 1.86 -8.66 -12.15
N GLY A 156 1.17 -7.97 -13.05
CA GLY A 156 0.50 -8.58 -14.20
C GLY A 156 -1.01 -8.81 -14.02
N ALA A 157 -1.54 -8.76 -12.80
CA ALA A 157 -2.97 -8.69 -12.54
C ALA A 157 -3.46 -7.23 -12.54
N PHE A 158 -3.39 -6.58 -13.71
CA PHE A 158 -3.71 -5.16 -13.89
C PHE A 158 -5.12 -4.82 -13.35
N LYS A 159 -5.19 -3.81 -12.49
CA LYS A 159 -6.43 -3.34 -11.86
C LYS A 159 -6.93 -2.09 -12.58
N SER A 160 -8.01 -2.23 -13.34
CA SER A 160 -8.59 -1.11 -14.09
C SER A 160 -9.15 0.02 -13.23
N SER A 161 -9.47 -0.25 -11.96
CA SER A 161 -10.02 0.73 -11.01
C SER A 161 -9.01 1.80 -10.60
N CYS A 162 -7.72 1.46 -10.54
CA CYS A 162 -6.64 2.38 -10.17
C CYS A 162 -5.63 2.60 -11.31
N ASP A 163 -5.81 1.95 -12.46
CA ASP A 163 -4.82 1.94 -13.54
C ASP A 163 -3.43 1.51 -13.03
N CYS A 164 -3.40 0.47 -12.19
CA CYS A 164 -2.23 0.07 -11.42
C CYS A 164 -2.11 -1.46 -11.25
N ASP A 165 -0.88 -1.96 -11.04
CA ASP A 165 -0.63 -3.35 -10.65
C ASP A 165 -0.82 -3.56 -9.14
N LEU A 166 -0.44 -2.56 -8.35
CA LEU A 166 -0.37 -2.60 -6.89
C LEU A 166 -0.90 -1.29 -6.30
N TYR A 167 -1.68 -1.40 -5.24
CA TYR A 167 -2.01 -0.26 -4.39
C TYR A 167 -0.83 0.10 -3.47
N GLY A 168 -0.70 1.38 -3.12
CA GLY A 168 0.29 1.88 -2.17
C GLY A 168 -0.19 1.94 -0.71
N GLU A 169 -1.20 1.14 -0.36
CA GLU A 169 -1.87 1.14 0.94
C GLU A 169 -2.13 -0.30 1.42
N ILE A 170 -2.85 -0.45 2.53
CA ILE A 170 -3.13 -1.74 3.21
C ILE A 170 -3.78 -2.82 2.33
N SER A 171 -4.34 -2.45 1.17
CA SER A 171 -4.93 -3.38 0.21
C SER A 171 -3.88 -4.18 -0.56
N ASP A 172 -2.64 -3.71 -0.61
CA ASP A 172 -1.47 -4.44 -1.12
C ASP A 172 -0.28 -4.25 -0.18
N GLN A 173 0.56 -3.23 -0.41
CA GLN A 173 1.69 -2.90 0.46
C GLN A 173 1.77 -1.39 0.65
N MET A 174 2.08 -0.96 1.87
CA MET A 174 2.32 0.42 2.21
C MET A 174 3.52 0.96 1.45
N PHE A 175 3.28 1.93 0.56
CA PHE A 175 4.32 2.54 -0.28
C PHE A 175 4.40 4.04 -0.01
N LEU A 176 5.48 4.46 0.66
CA LEU A 176 5.78 5.87 0.91
C LEU A 176 6.68 6.50 -0.16
N GLY A 177 7.15 5.69 -1.12
CA GLY A 177 8.07 6.15 -2.16
C GLY A 177 9.35 6.74 -1.57
N TYR A 178 9.80 7.87 -2.11
CA TYR A 178 11.05 8.49 -1.69
C TYR A 178 11.08 8.89 -0.20
N ALA A 179 9.94 9.08 0.45
CA ALA A 179 9.91 9.41 1.88
C ALA A 179 10.50 8.28 2.75
N LYS A 180 10.42 7.02 2.31
CA LYS A 180 11.03 5.88 3.00
C LYS A 180 12.57 5.92 2.91
N GLU A 181 13.09 6.06 1.70
CA GLU A 181 14.53 6.21 1.48
C GLU A 181 15.10 7.45 2.17
N ALA A 182 14.32 8.54 2.21
CA ALA A 182 14.73 9.81 2.80
C ALA A 182 14.59 9.86 4.33
N GLU A 183 14.22 8.75 5.00
CA GLU A 183 14.20 8.68 6.46
C GLU A 183 15.58 9.04 7.03
N ILE A 184 15.61 10.08 7.87
CA ILE A 184 16.83 10.56 8.51
C ILE A 184 17.44 9.41 9.33
N LYS A 185 18.74 9.16 9.15
CA LYS A 185 19.57 8.08 9.76
C LYS A 185 19.30 6.66 9.26
N TYR A 186 18.05 6.29 8.99
CA TYR A 186 17.70 4.87 8.78
C TYR A 186 17.33 4.51 7.34
N GLY A 187 16.94 5.47 6.49
CA GLY A 187 16.50 5.17 5.12
C GLY A 187 17.58 4.47 4.28
N LEU A 188 18.86 4.76 4.53
CA LEU A 188 19.98 4.07 3.90
C LEU A 188 20.10 2.60 4.33
N MET A 189 19.74 2.26 5.58
CA MET A 189 19.73 0.86 6.04
C MET A 189 18.70 0.04 5.26
N TRP A 190 17.51 0.58 5.06
CA TRP A 190 16.48 -0.04 4.22
C TRP A 190 16.95 -0.18 2.77
N LYS A 191 17.48 0.90 2.17
CA LYS A 191 18.00 0.88 0.79
C LYS A 191 19.10 -0.17 0.60
N ASN A 192 19.99 -0.31 1.57
CA ASN A 192 21.07 -1.31 1.55
C ASN A 192 20.50 -2.73 1.63
N ALA A 193 19.55 -3.00 2.54
CA ALA A 193 18.91 -4.31 2.64
C ALA A 193 18.20 -4.73 1.33
N VAL A 194 17.55 -3.79 0.64
CA VAL A 194 16.96 -4.03 -0.68
C VAL A 194 18.04 -4.37 -1.72
N THR A 195 19.16 -3.65 -1.69
CA THR A 195 20.27 -3.82 -2.65
C THR A 195 21.01 -5.14 -2.43
N GLU A 196 21.30 -5.50 -1.18
CA GLU A 196 22.01 -6.72 -0.80
C GLU A 196 21.20 -8.00 -1.10
N THR A 197 19.87 -7.88 -1.17
CA THR A 197 18.96 -8.98 -1.52
C THR A 197 18.46 -8.90 -2.96
N ALA A 198 19.13 -8.16 -3.83
CA ALA A 198 18.70 -7.98 -5.22
C ALA A 198 18.47 -9.33 -5.91
N GLY A 199 17.30 -9.48 -6.54
CA GLY A 199 16.91 -10.69 -7.26
C GLY A 199 16.43 -11.86 -6.39
N LEU A 200 16.56 -11.79 -5.06
CA LEU A 200 16.09 -12.85 -4.17
C LEU A 200 14.57 -12.78 -3.98
N VAL A 201 13.92 -13.93 -4.19
CA VAL A 201 12.46 -14.12 -4.11
C VAL A 201 12.15 -15.51 -3.54
N LEU A 202 10.99 -15.64 -2.89
CA LEU A 202 10.48 -16.94 -2.42
C LEU A 202 9.62 -17.56 -3.52
N THR A 203 9.92 -18.79 -3.92
CA THR A 203 9.18 -19.50 -4.98
C THR A 203 8.68 -20.85 -4.52
N GLN A 204 7.57 -21.28 -5.12
CA GLN A 204 7.09 -22.65 -5.05
C GLN A 204 6.79 -23.12 -6.47
N ALA A 205 7.33 -24.28 -6.87
CA ALA A 205 7.23 -24.79 -8.24
C ALA A 205 7.69 -23.77 -9.32
N GLY A 206 8.73 -22.99 -9.02
CA GLY A 206 9.30 -22.00 -9.94
C GLY A 206 8.51 -20.69 -10.06
N LEU A 207 7.39 -20.54 -9.35
CA LEU A 207 6.58 -19.33 -9.35
C LEU A 207 6.69 -18.58 -8.01
N PRO A 208 6.72 -17.23 -8.01
CA PRO A 208 6.67 -16.45 -6.77
C PRO A 208 5.41 -16.78 -5.94
N ILE A 209 5.58 -17.02 -4.65
CA ILE A 209 4.43 -17.21 -3.74
C ILE A 209 3.77 -15.86 -3.42
N THR A 210 2.53 -15.87 -2.95
CA THR A 210 1.98 -14.67 -2.29
C THR A 210 2.57 -14.58 -0.89
N ALA A 211 3.68 -13.86 -0.74
CA ALA A 211 4.38 -13.73 0.55
C ALA A 211 3.59 -12.83 1.52
N TYR A 212 2.79 -13.45 2.38
CA TYR A 212 2.06 -12.77 3.44
C TYR A 212 2.99 -12.45 4.61
N PHE A 213 2.80 -11.29 5.23
CA PHE A 213 3.48 -10.88 6.46
C PHE A 213 2.51 -10.06 7.32
N PHE A 214 2.79 -9.96 8.61
CA PHE A 214 1.97 -9.25 9.58
C PHE A 214 2.83 -8.79 10.77
N SER A 215 2.30 -7.90 11.62
CA SER A 215 3.09 -7.22 12.67
C SER A 215 3.43 -8.08 13.89
N SER A 216 2.49 -8.91 14.38
CA SER A 216 2.63 -9.72 15.60
C SER A 216 1.68 -10.93 15.50
N SER A 217 2.12 -12.10 15.96
CA SER A 217 1.39 -13.37 15.81
C SER A 217 0.57 -13.78 17.04
N GLY A 218 0.91 -13.27 18.22
CA GLY A 218 0.38 -13.81 19.49
C GLY A 218 0.97 -15.18 19.85
N GLY A 219 2.12 -15.55 19.28
CA GLY A 219 2.90 -16.73 19.64
C GLY A 219 3.04 -17.78 18.53
N LYS A 220 2.15 -17.78 17.53
CA LYS A 220 2.16 -18.74 16.41
C LYS A 220 1.65 -18.11 15.12
N THR A 221 2.25 -18.47 13.99
CA THR A 221 1.73 -18.09 12.66
C THR A 221 0.41 -18.81 12.34
N GLU A 222 -0.29 -18.36 11.30
CA GLU A 222 -1.61 -18.86 10.93
C GLU A 222 -1.63 -19.44 9.49
N LEU A 223 -2.54 -20.38 9.24
CA LEU A 223 -2.80 -20.93 7.91
C LEU A 223 -3.62 -19.96 7.05
N ALA A 224 -3.32 -19.92 5.76
CA ALA A 224 -4.08 -19.13 4.79
C ALA A 224 -5.57 -19.51 4.72
N VAL A 225 -5.89 -20.78 4.96
CA VAL A 225 -7.29 -21.24 4.98
C VAL A 225 -8.06 -20.61 6.14
N ASN A 226 -7.42 -20.36 7.28
CA ASN A 226 -8.04 -19.76 8.45
C ASN A 226 -8.19 -18.23 8.31
N ALA A 227 -7.24 -17.57 7.65
CA ALA A 227 -7.28 -16.13 7.39
C ALA A 227 -8.17 -15.75 6.19
N TRP A 228 -8.05 -16.45 5.06
CA TRP A 228 -8.68 -16.07 3.79
C TRP A 228 -9.65 -17.12 3.22
N GLY A 229 -9.79 -18.28 3.85
CA GLY A 229 -10.70 -19.34 3.40
C GLY A 229 -10.20 -20.17 2.22
N SER A 230 -8.97 -19.96 1.75
CA SER A 230 -8.35 -20.78 0.72
C SER A 230 -7.02 -21.33 1.20
N GLU A 231 -6.79 -22.61 0.98
CA GLU A 231 -5.53 -23.25 1.33
C GLU A 231 -4.38 -22.70 0.49
N LYS A 232 -3.21 -22.60 1.12
CA LYS A 232 -1.93 -22.30 0.49
C LYS A 232 -0.90 -23.24 1.07
N SER A 233 -0.29 -24.06 0.23
CA SER A 233 0.70 -25.07 0.64
C SER A 233 1.94 -24.51 1.31
N PHE A 234 2.23 -23.22 1.10
CA PHE A 234 3.39 -22.52 1.66
C PHE A 234 3.10 -21.83 2.99
N THR A 235 1.89 -21.92 3.54
CA THR A 235 1.58 -21.41 4.89
C THR A 235 1.49 -22.55 5.88
N GLN A 236 2.21 -22.45 6.98
CA GLN A 236 2.24 -23.41 8.09
C GLN A 236 2.12 -22.67 9.41
N ILE A 237 1.63 -23.36 10.44
CA ILE A 237 1.65 -22.88 11.83
C ILE A 237 3.04 -23.18 12.39
N VAL A 238 3.76 -22.14 12.76
CA VAL A 238 5.11 -22.17 13.31
C VAL A 238 5.13 -21.29 14.54
N ASP A 239 5.87 -21.72 15.56
CA ASP A 239 6.06 -20.93 16.78
C ASP A 239 6.81 -19.63 16.48
N ASP A 240 6.32 -18.54 17.07
CA ASP A 240 6.91 -17.21 17.00
C ASP A 240 7.03 -16.64 18.43
N PRO A 241 8.03 -17.12 19.21
CA PRO A 241 8.25 -16.66 20.57
C PRO A 241 8.63 -15.17 20.63
N GLY A 242 9.18 -14.60 19.56
CA GLY A 242 9.54 -13.18 19.50
C GLY A 242 8.33 -12.25 19.62
N SER A 243 7.15 -12.68 19.16
CA SER A 243 5.92 -11.90 19.31
C SER A 243 5.43 -11.78 20.76
N LEU A 244 5.80 -12.71 21.64
CA LEU A 244 5.42 -12.73 23.05
C LEU A 244 6.45 -12.04 23.95
N ASP A 245 7.64 -11.76 23.43
CA ASP A 245 8.71 -11.09 24.16
C ASP A 245 8.36 -9.61 24.35
N THR A 246 8.18 -9.20 25.62
CA THR A 246 7.79 -7.82 25.97
C THR A 246 8.91 -6.80 25.73
N SER A 247 10.16 -7.24 25.59
CA SER A 247 11.29 -6.37 25.25
C SER A 247 11.39 -6.13 23.74
N LEU A 248 11.13 -7.16 22.93
CA LEU A 248 11.16 -7.08 21.47
C LEU A 248 9.86 -6.51 20.89
N ASN A 249 8.71 -6.84 21.50
CA ASN A 249 7.39 -6.46 21.05
C ASN A 249 6.56 -5.71 22.12
N PRO A 250 7.10 -4.65 22.76
CA PRO A 250 6.46 -4.01 23.92
C PRO A 250 5.07 -3.42 23.66
N ARG A 251 4.72 -3.20 22.39
CA ARG A 251 3.45 -2.55 21.99
C ARG A 251 2.38 -3.50 21.47
N PHE A 252 2.76 -4.70 21.01
CA PHE A 252 1.85 -5.60 20.31
C PHE A 252 1.92 -7.06 20.78
N TYR A 253 2.62 -7.32 21.90
CA TYR A 253 2.55 -8.63 22.58
C TYR A 253 1.17 -8.86 23.21
N MET A 254 0.45 -7.77 23.54
CA MET A 254 -0.91 -7.77 24.08
C MET A 254 -1.65 -6.53 23.58
N TRP A 255 -2.98 -6.62 23.47
CA TRP A 255 -3.85 -5.49 23.17
C TRP A 255 -5.21 -5.66 23.87
N ASP A 256 -5.85 -4.53 24.17
CA ASP A 256 -7.22 -4.46 24.66
C ASP A 256 -8.07 -3.54 23.76
N ARG A 257 -9.35 -3.88 23.55
CA ARG A 257 -10.31 -3.01 22.87
C ARG A 257 -11.70 -3.18 23.46
N SER A 258 -12.34 -2.06 23.77
CA SER A 258 -13.78 -2.00 24.01
C SER A 258 -14.49 -1.66 22.71
N ILE A 259 -15.46 -2.50 22.34
CA ILE A 259 -16.35 -2.27 21.19
C ILE A 259 -17.78 -2.16 21.70
N SER A 260 -18.59 -1.30 21.08
CA SER A 260 -19.98 -1.15 21.48
C SER A 260 -20.82 -2.33 20.98
N GLN A 261 -21.91 -2.63 21.69
CA GLN A 261 -22.90 -3.63 21.28
C GLN A 261 -23.39 -3.37 19.84
N ALA A 262 -23.60 -2.10 19.46
CA ALA A 262 -24.01 -1.74 18.10
C ALA A 262 -23.00 -2.18 17.02
N VAL A 263 -21.69 -2.10 17.30
CA VAL A 263 -20.65 -2.60 16.37
C VAL A 263 -20.74 -4.13 16.23
N VAL A 264 -20.97 -4.84 17.33
CA VAL A 264 -21.14 -6.30 17.34
C VAL A 264 -22.40 -6.68 16.55
N ALA A 265 -23.55 -6.03 16.80
CA ALA A 265 -24.79 -6.27 16.08
C ALA A 265 -24.64 -6.07 14.57
N VAL A 266 -24.03 -4.97 14.14
CA VAL A 266 -23.72 -4.72 12.73
C VAL A 266 -22.81 -5.81 12.15
N ALA A 267 -21.79 -6.24 12.89
CA ALA A 267 -20.89 -7.30 12.44
C ALA A 267 -21.62 -8.62 12.15
N PHE A 268 -22.58 -9.00 13.01
CA PHE A 268 -23.38 -10.21 12.86
C PHE A 268 -24.65 -10.03 12.01
N SER A 269 -24.94 -8.80 11.55
CA SER A 269 -26.19 -8.46 10.86
C SER A 269 -27.44 -8.77 11.70
N LEU A 270 -27.35 -8.50 13.00
CA LEU A 270 -28.43 -8.65 13.97
C LEU A 270 -28.97 -7.28 14.40
N PRO A 271 -30.23 -7.18 14.87
CA PRO A 271 -30.79 -5.94 15.41
C PRO A 271 -30.09 -5.51 16.70
N ASP A 272 -29.73 -6.48 17.54
CA ASP A 272 -28.99 -6.33 18.78
C ASP A 272 -28.26 -7.64 19.13
N VAL A 273 -27.40 -7.58 20.14
CA VAL A 273 -26.63 -8.73 20.67
C VAL A 273 -26.66 -8.67 22.20
N VAL A 274 -27.23 -9.72 22.80
CA VAL A 274 -27.30 -9.90 24.26
C VAL A 274 -26.34 -10.98 24.75
N SER A 275 -25.80 -11.81 23.85
CA SER A 275 -24.78 -12.81 24.16
C SER A 275 -23.79 -12.95 23.01
N LEU A 276 -22.52 -13.10 23.36
CA LEU A 276 -21.41 -13.32 22.43
C LEU A 276 -20.51 -14.42 23.00
N GLU A 277 -20.23 -15.45 22.20
CA GLU A 277 -19.51 -16.65 22.65
C GLU A 277 -18.50 -17.11 21.59
N ILE A 278 -17.27 -17.37 22.02
CA ILE A 278 -16.26 -18.04 21.19
C ILE A 278 -16.56 -19.54 21.19
N LEU A 279 -16.93 -20.09 20.04
CA LEU A 279 -17.30 -21.51 19.89
C LEU A 279 -16.08 -22.41 19.69
N SER A 280 -15.02 -21.91 19.05
CA SER A 280 -13.81 -22.69 18.78
C SER A 280 -12.59 -21.82 18.54
N ARG A 281 -11.41 -22.43 18.65
CA ARG A 281 -10.12 -21.85 18.30
C ARG A 281 -9.43 -22.70 17.24
N ASN A 282 -8.66 -22.04 16.37
CA ASN A 282 -7.73 -22.72 15.48
C ASN A 282 -6.49 -23.17 16.28
N GLU A 283 -5.67 -24.04 15.70
CA GLU A 283 -4.44 -24.55 16.34
C GLU A 283 -3.45 -23.43 16.72
N SER A 284 -3.43 -22.33 15.97
CA SER A 284 -2.65 -21.12 16.24
C SER A 284 -3.13 -20.33 17.48
N GLY A 285 -4.33 -20.63 17.99
CA GLY A 285 -5.00 -19.90 19.08
C GLY A 285 -5.95 -18.79 18.61
N THR A 286 -5.97 -18.43 17.32
CA THR A 286 -6.97 -17.49 16.79
C THR A 286 -8.39 -18.04 16.93
N VAL A 287 -9.39 -17.16 17.04
CA VAL A 287 -10.80 -17.55 17.09
C VAL A 287 -11.19 -18.22 15.77
N GLY A 288 -11.64 -19.47 15.85
CA GLY A 288 -12.14 -20.23 14.70
C GLY A 288 -13.56 -19.80 14.35
N GLN A 289 -14.48 -19.97 15.30
CA GLN A 289 -15.88 -19.59 15.19
C GLN A 289 -16.33 -18.80 16.43
N ILE A 290 -17.20 -17.82 16.21
CA ILE A 290 -17.82 -16.99 17.23
C ILE A 290 -19.30 -16.80 16.91
N ARG A 291 -20.14 -16.85 17.94
CA ARG A 291 -21.60 -16.76 17.82
C ARG A 291 -22.13 -15.60 18.62
N ALA A 292 -23.09 -14.89 18.03
CA ALA A 292 -23.89 -13.87 18.70
C ALA A 292 -25.37 -14.29 18.74
N VAL A 293 -26.06 -13.88 19.81
CA VAL A 293 -27.50 -14.10 20.00
C VAL A 293 -28.18 -12.75 20.26
N SER A 294 -29.27 -12.47 19.54
CA SER A 294 -30.10 -11.28 19.73
C SER A 294 -31.08 -11.42 20.90
N SER A 295 -31.70 -10.32 21.34
CA SER A 295 -32.74 -10.39 22.39
C SER A 295 -33.98 -11.20 21.96
N GLN A 296 -34.17 -11.37 20.65
CA GLN A 296 -35.24 -12.19 20.07
C GLN A 296 -34.85 -13.66 19.91
N GLY A 297 -33.66 -14.07 20.37
CA GLY A 297 -33.15 -15.43 20.24
C GLY A 297 -32.64 -15.78 18.84
N ILE A 298 -32.40 -14.80 17.97
CA ILE A 298 -31.81 -15.04 16.66
C ILE A 298 -30.30 -15.26 16.83
N GLU A 299 -29.82 -16.42 16.41
CA GLU A 299 -28.40 -16.76 16.44
C GLU A 299 -27.73 -16.46 15.09
N SER A 300 -26.49 -15.96 15.14
CA SER A 300 -25.64 -15.75 13.97
C SER A 300 -24.22 -16.17 14.31
N THR A 301 -23.58 -16.95 13.43
CA THR A 301 -22.22 -17.46 13.61
C THR A 301 -21.31 -16.92 12.52
N LEU A 302 -20.12 -16.49 12.91
CA LEU A 302 -19.07 -16.01 12.02
C LEU A 302 -17.76 -16.73 12.31
N ARG A 303 -16.93 -16.81 11.27
CA ARG A 303 -15.49 -17.07 11.44
C ARG A 303 -14.85 -15.94 12.23
N GLY A 304 -13.87 -16.24 13.08
CA GLY A 304 -13.18 -15.22 13.88
C GLY A 304 -12.59 -14.08 13.04
N GLU A 305 -11.96 -14.38 11.90
CA GLU A 305 -11.42 -13.32 11.01
C GLU A 305 -12.53 -12.45 10.40
N SER A 306 -13.70 -13.03 10.08
CA SER A 306 -14.85 -12.27 9.59
C SER A 306 -15.36 -11.30 10.66
N PHE A 307 -15.45 -11.76 11.91
CA PHE A 307 -15.82 -10.89 13.02
C PHE A 307 -14.76 -9.81 13.26
N ARG A 308 -13.47 -10.17 13.31
CA ARG A 308 -12.37 -9.22 13.45
C ARG A 308 -12.42 -8.11 12.41
N SER A 309 -12.60 -8.45 11.14
CA SER A 309 -12.68 -7.49 10.06
C SER A 309 -13.86 -6.52 10.23
N ARG A 310 -15.07 -7.06 10.51
CA ARG A 310 -16.29 -6.26 10.65
C ARG A 310 -16.31 -5.40 11.92
N ALA A 311 -15.76 -5.92 13.02
CA ALA A 311 -15.63 -5.23 14.29
C ALA A 311 -14.36 -4.35 14.40
N LYS A 312 -13.52 -4.33 13.36
CA LYS A 312 -12.26 -3.57 13.27
C LYS A 312 -11.29 -3.87 14.42
N LEU A 313 -11.21 -5.14 14.82
CA LEU A 313 -10.27 -5.58 15.86
C LEU A 313 -8.84 -5.70 15.30
N PRO A 314 -7.80 -5.53 16.14
CA PRO A 314 -6.41 -5.67 15.72
C PRO A 314 -6.11 -7.05 15.10
N SER A 315 -6.59 -8.13 15.71
CA SER A 315 -6.37 -9.51 15.26
C SER A 315 -7.52 -10.43 15.63
N ALA A 316 -7.58 -11.63 15.01
CA ALA A 316 -8.51 -12.69 15.41
C ALA A 316 -8.03 -13.48 16.64
N TYR A 317 -6.87 -13.12 17.20
CA TYR A 317 -6.37 -13.66 18.46
C TYR A 317 -6.85 -12.77 19.62
N PHE A 318 -7.96 -13.15 20.25
CA PHE A 318 -8.52 -12.46 21.40
C PHE A 318 -9.31 -13.39 22.32
N ASP A 319 -9.59 -12.89 23.52
CA ASP A 319 -10.56 -13.40 24.48
C ASP A 319 -11.66 -12.35 24.71
N LEU A 320 -12.83 -12.80 25.17
CA LEU A 320 -13.91 -11.91 25.58
C LEU A 320 -13.78 -11.61 27.08
N ILE A 321 -13.62 -10.33 27.43
CA ILE A 321 -13.52 -9.89 28.83
C ILE A 321 -14.86 -9.25 29.24
N GLY A 322 -15.89 -10.08 29.40
CA GLY A 322 -17.22 -9.72 29.92
C GLY A 322 -18.03 -8.71 29.09
N MET A 323 -19.36 -8.86 29.07
CA MET A 323 -20.26 -7.80 28.58
C MET A 323 -20.52 -6.83 29.74
N GLN A 324 -19.97 -5.62 29.68
CA GLN A 324 -20.42 -4.55 30.57
C GLN A 324 -21.76 -4.04 30.06
N ASN A 325 -22.82 -4.27 30.85
CA ASN A 325 -24.16 -3.73 30.62
C ASN A 325 -24.17 -2.20 30.75
#